data_AF-A0A7V4HV35-F1
#
_entry.id   AF-A0A7V4HV35-F1
#
_cell.length_a   1.000
_cell.length_b   1.000
_cell.length_c   1.000
_cell.angle_alpha   90.00
_cell.angle_beta   90.00
_cell.angle_gamma   90.00
#
_symmetry.space_group_name_H-M   'P 1'
#
loop_
_entity.id
_entity.type
_entity.pdbx_description
1 polymer ?
#
loop_
_entity_poly.entity_id
_entity_poly.type
_entity_poly.pdbx_seq_one_letter_code
_entity_poly.pdbx_strand_id
1 'polypeptide(L)'
;MGSAAAIGSAEAGMPRHAPAGLASPLAIAPPASHNGCMAEPLAFLNGRFLPAPSLAISPIDSGFVLGAAVAEQLRTFGGKLFRRDDHFARLEDSLAWTGVNPGMSRRDFIDVAEQLVAHNHRLLAEGDDLGLSVVVTPGIYAAYADEQAAAGPTVCMHTYPLPFRLWASKYREGQALVVASVLQVPNRCWPAELKCRSRMHYFLADQEAARRETGARAILLDEHGHVTETSTANVLVYTREQGLVGPPAGTVLRGISASTVFQLAAEAGIPTSTRPLTPADLASAEEVLLTSTPWCLMAATRFDGRPVGSGEPGPVFRALLAAWSQRVGVDILAQAERFAVRKPA
;
A
#
# COMPACT_ATOMS: atom_id res chain seq x y z
N MET A 1 -4.35 -49.86 -30.62
CA MET A 1 -5.72 -49.47 -31.03
C MET A 1 -6.44 -49.06 -29.75
N GLY A 2 -6.56 -47.80 -29.35
CA GLY A 2 -6.78 -46.57 -30.10
C GLY A 2 -8.18 -46.05 -29.74
N SER A 3 -8.33 -45.44 -28.56
CA SER A 3 -9.49 -44.61 -28.23
C SER A 3 -9.04 -43.51 -27.29
N ALA A 4 -8.74 -42.35 -27.87
CA ALA A 4 -8.43 -41.11 -27.18
C ALA A 4 -9.75 -40.34 -26.96
N ALA A 5 -10.10 -40.07 -25.71
CA ALA A 5 -11.11 -39.08 -25.36
C ALA A 5 -10.37 -37.76 -25.10
N ALA A 6 -10.44 -36.84 -26.08
CA ALA A 6 -9.98 -35.47 -25.94
C ALA A 6 -11.01 -34.69 -25.11
N ILE A 7 -10.60 -34.22 -23.94
CA ILE A 7 -11.39 -33.32 -23.10
C ILE A 7 -10.93 -31.91 -23.48
N GLY A 8 -11.80 -31.17 -24.16
CA GLY A 8 -11.52 -29.80 -24.61
C GLY A 8 -11.32 -28.87 -23.41
N SER A 9 -10.18 -28.19 -23.39
CA SER A 9 -9.91 -27.06 -22.51
C SER A 9 -10.77 -25.87 -22.93
N ALA A 10 -11.77 -25.54 -22.13
CA ALA A 10 -12.46 -24.27 -22.23
C ALA A 10 -11.56 -23.18 -21.63
N GLU A 11 -10.84 -22.45 -22.48
CA GLU A 11 -10.26 -21.15 -22.11
C GLU A 11 -11.40 -20.20 -21.77
N ALA A 12 -11.53 -19.86 -20.49
CA ALA A 12 -12.41 -18.80 -20.03
C ALA A 12 -11.83 -17.45 -20.47
N GLY A 13 -12.21 -17.00 -21.66
CA GLY A 13 -11.93 -15.65 -22.13
C GLY A 13 -12.62 -14.63 -21.22
N MET A 14 -11.84 -13.78 -20.56
CA MET A 14 -12.36 -12.60 -19.88
C MET A 14 -13.15 -11.72 -20.88
N PRO A 15 -14.31 -11.17 -20.49
CA PRO A 15 -15.06 -10.28 -21.37
C PRO A 15 -14.22 -9.01 -21.61
N ARG A 16 -13.91 -8.75 -22.89
CA ARG A 16 -13.36 -7.47 -23.31
C ARG A 16 -14.47 -6.43 -23.18
N HIS A 17 -14.46 -5.66 -22.11
CA HIS A 17 -15.35 -4.51 -21.95
C HIS A 17 -15.04 -3.48 -23.05
N ALA A 18 -16.07 -3.07 -23.78
CA ALA A 18 -16.02 -1.91 -24.66
C ALA A 18 -15.64 -0.66 -23.84
N PRO A 19 -14.88 0.30 -24.41
CA PRO A 19 -14.45 1.47 -23.65
C PRO A 19 -15.68 2.28 -23.24
N ALA A 20 -15.85 2.46 -21.93
CA ALA A 20 -16.75 3.48 -21.40
C ALA A 20 -16.40 4.82 -22.07
N GLY A 21 -17.42 5.58 -22.49
CA GLY A 21 -17.24 6.86 -23.17
C GLY A 21 -16.18 7.71 -22.45
N LEU A 22 -15.26 8.30 -23.21
CA LEU A 22 -14.18 9.12 -22.69
C LEU A 22 -14.79 10.25 -21.84
N ALA A 23 -14.64 10.17 -20.52
CA ALA A 23 -14.90 11.31 -19.65
C ALA A 23 -14.03 12.48 -20.13
N SER A 24 -14.60 13.69 -20.16
CA SER A 24 -13.83 14.89 -20.49
C SER A 24 -12.59 15.00 -19.59
N PRO A 25 -11.43 15.45 -20.11
CA PRO A 25 -10.23 15.65 -19.31
C PRO A 25 -10.53 16.50 -18.08
N LEU A 26 -10.02 16.10 -16.92
CA LEU A 26 -10.14 16.89 -15.70
C LEU A 26 -9.28 18.14 -15.84
N ALA A 27 -9.90 19.32 -15.78
CA ALA A 27 -9.17 20.58 -15.82
C ALA A 27 -8.38 20.77 -14.52
N ILE A 28 -7.04 20.78 -14.61
CA ILE A 28 -6.15 20.96 -13.47
C ILE A 28 -5.78 22.45 -13.36
N ALA A 29 -6.21 23.09 -12.28
CA ALA A 29 -5.82 24.46 -11.95
C ALA A 29 -4.52 24.45 -11.13
N PRO A 30 -3.56 25.34 -11.42
CA PRO A 30 -2.38 25.51 -10.57
C PRO A 30 -2.81 25.98 -9.18
N PRO A 31 -1.97 25.75 -8.14
CA PRO A 31 -2.23 26.31 -6.82
C PRO A 31 -2.37 27.83 -6.92
N ALA A 32 -3.48 28.36 -6.39
CA ALA A 32 -3.76 29.79 -6.47
C ALA A 32 -2.67 30.57 -5.70
N SER A 33 -2.07 31.57 -6.34
CA SER A 33 -1.18 32.53 -5.68
C SER A 33 -2.01 33.51 -4.87
N HIS A 34 -2.61 33.04 -3.77
CA HIS A 34 -3.17 33.95 -2.77
C HIS A 34 -2.01 34.46 -1.92
N ASN A 35 -1.90 35.78 -1.75
CA ASN A 35 -0.89 36.51 -0.95
C ASN A 35 -0.91 36.17 0.57
N GLY A 36 -1.30 34.95 0.94
CA GLY A 36 -1.31 34.38 2.29
C GLY A 36 -1.36 32.84 2.36
N CYS A 37 -1.44 32.10 1.24
CA CYS A 37 -1.60 30.63 1.22
C CYS A 37 -0.26 29.85 1.22
N MET A 38 0.88 30.55 1.24
CA MET A 38 2.21 29.93 1.17
C MET A 38 2.68 29.26 2.46
N ALA A 39 1.89 29.28 3.55
CA ALA A 39 2.31 28.82 4.88
C ALA A 39 1.60 27.56 5.40
N GLU A 40 0.62 27.01 4.67
CA GLU A 40 -0.18 25.86 5.13
C GLU A 40 -0.11 24.68 4.15
N PRO A 41 -0.28 23.43 4.63
CA PRO A 41 -0.30 22.27 3.76
C PRO A 41 -1.47 22.33 2.79
N LEU A 42 -1.24 21.90 1.56
CA LEU A 42 -2.25 21.77 0.52
C LEU A 42 -2.76 20.32 0.43
N ALA A 43 -3.91 20.16 -0.19
CA ALA A 43 -4.46 18.92 -0.72
C ALA A 43 -4.91 19.16 -2.17
N PHE A 44 -5.21 18.08 -2.89
CA PHE A 44 -5.78 18.13 -4.23
C PHE A 44 -7.13 17.42 -4.26
N LEU A 45 -8.14 18.08 -4.80
CA LEU A 45 -9.48 17.53 -4.99
C LEU A 45 -10.04 17.99 -6.34
N ASN A 46 -10.38 17.03 -7.21
CA ASN A 46 -11.10 17.26 -8.48
C ASN A 46 -10.52 18.42 -9.32
N GLY A 47 -9.21 18.38 -9.57
CA GLY A 47 -8.54 19.37 -10.44
C GLY A 47 -8.05 20.62 -9.72
N ARG A 48 -8.26 20.75 -8.40
CA ARG A 48 -7.91 21.96 -7.65
C ARG A 48 -7.01 21.65 -6.47
N PHE A 49 -5.99 22.47 -6.28
CA PHE A 49 -5.28 22.56 -5.00
C PHE A 49 -6.07 23.44 -4.04
N LEU A 50 -6.13 23.02 -2.78
CA LEU A 50 -6.83 23.73 -1.71
C LEU A 50 -6.07 23.54 -0.39
N PRO A 51 -6.25 24.43 0.60
CA PRO A 51 -5.76 24.18 1.95
C PRO A 51 -6.20 22.81 2.47
N ALA A 52 -5.28 22.03 3.04
CA ALA A 52 -5.58 20.69 3.54
C ALA A 52 -6.72 20.66 4.59
N PRO A 53 -6.87 21.66 5.50
CA PRO A 53 -8.01 21.71 6.42
C PRO A 53 -9.37 21.90 5.73
N SER A 54 -9.38 22.41 4.49
CA SER A 54 -10.59 22.57 3.69
C SER A 54 -10.95 21.34 2.85
N LEU A 55 -10.13 20.29 2.89
CA LEU A 55 -10.41 19.05 2.17
C LEU A 55 -11.64 18.35 2.78
N ALA A 56 -12.70 18.22 1.99
CA ALA A 56 -13.90 17.50 2.36
C ALA A 56 -14.32 16.57 1.20
N ILE A 57 -14.70 15.34 1.53
CA ILE A 57 -15.33 14.40 0.60
C ILE A 57 -16.79 14.24 1.00
N SER A 58 -17.67 14.14 0.00
CA SER A 58 -19.10 13.98 0.22
C SER A 58 -19.43 12.64 0.92
N PRO A 59 -20.33 12.63 1.92
CA PRO A 59 -20.76 11.37 2.55
C PRO A 59 -21.56 10.47 1.60
N ILE A 60 -22.11 11.02 0.51
CA ILE A 60 -22.80 10.26 -0.54
C ILE A 60 -21.87 9.86 -1.69
N ASP A 61 -20.56 10.04 -1.56
CA ASP A 61 -19.58 9.51 -2.51
C ASP A 61 -19.57 7.97 -2.48
N SER A 62 -19.47 7.33 -3.63
CA SER A 62 -19.48 5.87 -3.80
C SER A 62 -18.36 5.17 -3.00
N GLY A 63 -17.24 5.87 -2.74
CA GLY A 63 -16.19 5.39 -1.87
C GLY A 63 -16.65 5.22 -0.42
N PHE A 64 -17.54 6.08 0.07
CA PHE A 64 -18.15 5.99 1.40
C PHE A 64 -19.36 5.04 1.41
N VAL A 65 -20.24 5.16 0.41
CA VAL A 65 -21.50 4.40 0.36
C VAL A 65 -21.28 2.92 0.10
N LEU A 66 -20.36 2.58 -0.82
CA LEU A 66 -20.13 1.21 -1.28
C LEU A 66 -18.76 0.64 -0.89
N GLY A 67 -17.82 1.50 -0.45
CA GLY A 67 -16.40 1.14 -0.37
C GLY A 67 -15.69 1.16 -1.73
N ALA A 68 -16.36 1.62 -2.80
CA ALA A 68 -15.80 1.67 -4.16
C ALA A 68 -14.75 2.78 -4.29
N ALA A 69 -13.55 2.53 -3.76
CA ALA A 69 -12.46 3.48 -3.70
C ALA A 69 -11.13 2.78 -4.02
N VAL A 70 -10.58 3.08 -5.20
CA VAL A 70 -9.22 2.73 -5.57
C VAL A 70 -8.26 3.63 -4.80
N ALA A 71 -7.14 3.10 -4.34
CA ALA A 71 -6.19 3.86 -3.55
C ALA A 71 -4.75 3.56 -3.93
N GLU A 72 -3.88 4.55 -3.73
CA GLU A 72 -2.43 4.37 -3.78
C GLU A 72 -1.78 5.10 -2.59
N GLN A 73 -0.64 4.58 -2.15
CA GLN A 73 0.12 5.09 -1.01
C GLN A 73 1.60 5.15 -1.38
N LEU A 74 2.11 6.37 -1.46
CA LEU A 74 3.52 6.70 -1.69
C LEU A 74 4.14 7.31 -0.43
N ARG A 75 5.46 7.47 -0.43
CA ARG A 75 6.17 8.30 0.53
C ARG A 75 7.34 9.02 -0.12
N THR A 76 7.83 10.06 0.54
CA THR A 76 9.09 10.70 0.18
C THR A 76 10.29 10.15 0.94
N PHE A 77 11.46 10.35 0.34
CA PHE A 77 12.75 10.39 1.02
C PHE A 77 13.45 11.69 0.62
N GLY A 78 13.79 12.52 1.59
CA GLY A 78 14.36 13.85 1.33
C GLY A 78 13.48 14.70 0.41
N GLY A 79 12.16 14.58 0.54
CA GLY A 79 11.18 15.32 -0.24
C GLY A 79 10.94 14.84 -1.67
N LYS A 80 11.54 13.72 -2.09
CA LYS A 80 11.30 13.12 -3.42
C LYS A 80 10.47 11.86 -3.32
N LEU A 81 9.44 11.75 -4.16
CA LEU A 81 8.61 10.54 -4.25
C LEU A 81 9.44 9.34 -4.73
N PHE A 82 9.48 8.28 -3.93
CA PHE A 82 10.18 7.05 -4.28
C PHE A 82 9.34 6.17 -5.19
N ARG A 83 9.96 5.67 -6.27
CA ARG A 83 9.32 4.76 -7.24
C ARG A 83 7.94 5.23 -7.73
N ARG A 84 7.78 6.54 -7.94
CA ARG A 84 6.51 7.16 -8.32
C ARG A 84 5.89 6.51 -9.57
N ASP A 85 6.71 6.18 -10.57
CA ASP A 85 6.24 5.60 -11.82
C ASP A 85 5.61 4.22 -11.60
N ASP A 86 6.18 3.42 -10.71
CA ASP A 86 5.63 2.10 -10.35
C ASP A 86 4.31 2.24 -9.57
N HIS A 87 4.23 3.21 -8.66
CA HIS A 87 3.00 3.48 -7.90
C HIS A 87 1.87 3.95 -8.82
N PHE A 88 2.13 4.88 -9.73
CA PHE A 88 1.10 5.38 -10.64
C PHE A 88 0.76 4.39 -11.76
N ALA A 89 1.69 3.50 -12.14
CA ALA A 89 1.35 2.34 -12.97
C ALA A 89 0.38 1.39 -12.25
N ARG A 90 0.62 1.07 -10.98
CA ARG A 90 -0.29 0.22 -10.19
C ARG A 90 -1.64 0.87 -9.92
N LEU A 91 -1.67 2.20 -9.75
CA LEU A 91 -2.92 2.96 -9.66
C LEU A 91 -3.73 2.81 -10.96
N GLU A 92 -3.09 2.94 -12.12
CA GLU A 92 -3.71 2.76 -13.42
C GLU A 92 -4.24 1.33 -13.61
N ASP A 93 -3.45 0.31 -13.26
CA ASP A 93 -3.89 -1.09 -13.26
C ASP A 93 -5.13 -1.28 -12.37
N SER A 94 -5.12 -0.70 -11.16
CA SER A 94 -6.24 -0.76 -10.21
C SER A 94 -7.50 -0.07 -10.73
N LEU A 95 -7.35 1.08 -11.42
CA LEU A 95 -8.46 1.78 -12.06
C LEU A 95 -9.04 0.97 -13.21
N ALA A 96 -8.19 0.34 -14.03
CA ALA A 96 -8.62 -0.51 -15.13
C ALA A 96 -9.53 -1.67 -14.66
N TRP A 97 -9.24 -2.29 -13.51
CA TRP A 97 -10.11 -3.32 -12.91
C TRP A 97 -11.52 -2.82 -12.55
N THR A 98 -11.64 -1.55 -12.19
CA THR A 98 -12.92 -0.96 -11.77
C THR A 98 -13.69 -0.27 -12.89
N GLY A 99 -13.03 -0.01 -14.02
CA GLY A 99 -13.59 0.78 -15.12
C GLY A 99 -13.76 2.26 -14.81
N VAL A 100 -13.28 2.75 -13.66
CA VAL A 100 -13.35 4.16 -13.28
C VAL A 100 -12.34 4.95 -14.10
N ASN A 101 -12.82 5.87 -14.91
CA ASN A 101 -11.99 6.83 -15.64
C ASN A 101 -11.87 8.13 -14.84
N PRO A 102 -10.69 8.47 -14.27
CA PRO A 102 -10.50 9.68 -13.46
C PRO A 102 -10.44 10.98 -14.28
N GLY A 103 -10.42 10.91 -15.62
CA GLY A 103 -10.14 12.07 -16.47
C GLY A 103 -8.70 12.60 -16.35
N MET A 104 -7.79 11.81 -15.79
CA MET A 104 -6.38 12.14 -15.59
C MET A 104 -5.49 11.04 -16.18
N SER A 105 -4.46 11.43 -16.93
CA SER A 105 -3.41 10.52 -17.38
C SER A 105 -2.43 10.19 -16.24
N ARG A 106 -1.63 9.13 -16.42
CA ARG A 106 -0.53 8.82 -15.48
C ARG A 106 0.41 10.01 -15.25
N ARG A 107 0.68 10.77 -16.31
CA ARG A 107 1.51 11.99 -16.23
C ARG A 107 0.85 13.06 -15.38
N ASP A 108 -0.44 13.30 -15.56
CA ASP A 108 -1.18 14.28 -14.76
C ASP A 108 -1.15 13.92 -13.26
N PHE A 109 -1.29 12.63 -12.93
CA PHE A 109 -1.16 12.15 -11.56
C PHE A 109 0.22 12.45 -10.97
N ILE A 110 1.28 12.16 -11.73
CA ILE A 110 2.67 12.43 -11.31
C ILE A 110 2.88 13.93 -11.09
N ASP A 111 2.52 14.76 -12.08
CA ASP A 111 2.76 16.20 -12.04
C ASP A 111 2.01 16.86 -10.87
N VAL A 112 0.78 16.44 -10.57
CA VAL A 112 0.01 16.90 -9.41
C VAL A 112 0.65 16.45 -8.10
N ALA A 113 1.03 15.17 -8.00
CA ALA A 113 1.64 14.61 -6.81
C ALA A 113 2.98 15.27 -6.47
N GLU A 114 3.81 15.55 -7.47
CA GLU A 114 5.09 16.23 -7.29
C GLU A 114 4.91 17.67 -6.83
N GLN A 115 3.95 18.41 -7.41
CA GLN A 115 3.63 19.77 -6.95
C GLN A 115 3.15 19.77 -5.50
N LEU A 116 2.23 18.86 -5.16
CA LEU A 116 1.67 18.74 -3.81
C LEU A 116 2.76 18.44 -2.78
N VAL A 117 3.60 17.44 -3.06
CA VAL A 117 4.68 17.03 -2.18
C VAL A 117 5.76 18.09 -2.07
N ALA A 118 6.14 18.75 -3.17
CA ALA A 118 7.15 19.80 -3.17
C ALA A 118 6.71 21.01 -2.33
N HIS A 119 5.43 21.37 -2.35
CA HIS A 119 4.88 22.42 -1.48
C HIS A 119 4.88 21.96 -0.02
N ASN A 120 4.25 20.83 0.28
CA ASN A 120 4.03 20.38 1.65
C ASN A 120 5.32 20.00 2.37
N HIS A 121 6.31 19.45 1.67
CA HIS A 121 7.58 19.05 2.26
C HIS A 121 8.39 20.24 2.79
N ARG A 122 8.29 21.41 2.14
CA ARG A 122 8.96 22.64 2.60
C ARG A 122 8.45 23.14 3.95
N LEU A 123 7.26 22.68 4.36
CA LEU A 123 6.64 23.02 5.64
C LEU A 123 7.09 22.09 6.78
N LEU A 124 7.82 21.02 6.47
CA LEU A 124 8.32 20.08 7.47
C LEU A 124 9.62 20.55 8.12
N ALA A 125 9.92 19.98 9.29
CA ALA A 125 11.23 20.07 9.90
C ALA A 125 12.29 19.39 9.01
N GLU A 126 13.51 19.92 9.02
CA GLU A 126 14.62 19.38 8.23
C GLU A 126 14.88 17.90 8.51
N GLY A 127 14.79 17.08 7.46
CA GLY A 127 15.00 15.64 7.49
C GLY A 127 13.75 14.79 7.77
N ASP A 128 12.58 15.40 7.98
CA ASP A 128 11.29 14.67 8.02
C ASP A 128 10.79 14.38 6.59
N ASP A 129 9.78 13.53 6.46
CA ASP A 129 9.24 13.11 5.16
C ASP A 129 7.71 12.91 5.20
N LEU A 130 7.10 12.92 4.03
CA LEU A 130 5.66 12.80 3.82
C LEU A 130 5.26 11.40 3.38
N GLY A 131 4.12 10.93 3.86
CA GLY A 131 3.28 10.00 3.14
C GLY A 131 2.36 10.75 2.18
N LEU A 132 2.12 10.20 0.98
CA LEU A 132 1.14 10.69 0.02
C LEU A 132 0.07 9.61 -0.18
N SER A 133 -1.19 9.96 0.08
CA SER A 133 -2.36 9.11 -0.16
C SER A 133 -3.11 9.63 -1.38
N VAL A 134 -3.41 8.74 -2.31
CA VAL A 134 -4.23 9.00 -3.49
C VAL A 134 -5.48 8.13 -3.37
N VAL A 135 -6.65 8.70 -3.60
CA VAL A 135 -7.93 7.99 -3.62
C VAL A 135 -8.71 8.43 -4.85
N VAL A 136 -9.22 7.45 -5.59
CA VAL A 136 -10.11 7.67 -6.73
C VAL A 136 -11.38 6.85 -6.53
N THR A 137 -12.54 7.49 -6.71
CA THR A 137 -13.85 6.84 -6.59
C THR A 137 -14.68 7.11 -7.85
N PRO A 138 -15.76 6.34 -8.08
CA PRO A 138 -16.76 6.68 -9.11
C PRO A 138 -17.46 8.04 -8.90
N GLY A 139 -17.25 8.69 -7.76
CA GLY A 139 -17.90 9.94 -7.38
C GLY A 139 -19.25 9.73 -6.69
N ILE A 140 -20.13 10.72 -6.81
CA ILE A 140 -21.43 10.73 -6.13
C ILE A 140 -22.28 9.52 -6.51
N TYR A 141 -22.80 8.82 -5.50
CA TYR A 141 -23.66 7.67 -5.70
C TYR A 141 -25.06 8.12 -6.12
N ALA A 142 -25.43 7.86 -7.38
CA ALA A 142 -26.64 8.40 -8.02
C ALA A 142 -27.94 8.13 -7.24
N ALA A 143 -28.04 7.00 -6.52
CA ALA A 143 -29.24 6.69 -5.76
C ALA A 143 -29.48 7.64 -4.56
N TYR A 144 -28.44 8.33 -4.09
CA TYR A 144 -28.50 9.26 -2.96
C TYR A 144 -28.36 10.72 -3.40
N ALA A 145 -28.41 10.96 -4.71
CA ALA A 145 -28.09 12.23 -5.33
C ALA A 145 -29.34 12.87 -5.93
N ASP A 146 -29.44 14.19 -5.80
CA ASP A 146 -30.41 14.97 -6.57
C ASP A 146 -29.95 15.10 -8.03
N GLU A 147 -30.85 15.43 -8.95
CA GLU A 147 -30.54 15.57 -10.39
C GLU A 147 -29.41 16.57 -10.69
N GLN A 148 -29.15 17.52 -9.78
CA GLN A 148 -28.11 18.55 -9.90
C GLN A 148 -26.75 18.13 -9.29
N ALA A 149 -26.62 16.91 -8.75
CA ALA A 149 -25.37 16.49 -8.14
C ALA A 149 -24.22 16.44 -9.14
N ALA A 150 -23.02 16.80 -8.68
CA ALA A 150 -21.82 16.75 -9.51
C ALA A 150 -21.59 15.32 -10.01
N ALA A 151 -21.62 15.17 -11.33
CA ALA A 151 -21.34 13.90 -11.99
C ALA A 151 -19.84 13.73 -12.22
N GLY A 152 -19.38 12.47 -12.18
CA GLY A 152 -18.00 12.10 -12.48
C GLY A 152 -17.19 11.65 -11.26
N PRO A 153 -15.98 11.12 -11.48
CA PRO A 153 -15.13 10.55 -10.45
C PRO A 153 -14.67 11.59 -9.43
N THR A 154 -14.48 11.15 -8.18
CA THR A 154 -13.73 11.94 -7.20
C THR A 154 -12.26 11.53 -7.25
N VAL A 155 -11.36 12.49 -7.49
CA VAL A 155 -9.91 12.31 -7.41
C VAL A 155 -9.36 13.16 -6.28
N CYS A 156 -8.83 12.50 -5.27
CA CYS A 156 -8.31 13.12 -4.06
C CYS A 156 -6.84 12.72 -3.84
N MET A 157 -6.00 13.71 -3.53
CA MET A 157 -4.64 13.47 -3.02
C MET A 157 -4.40 14.33 -1.79
N HIS A 158 -3.83 13.73 -0.75
CA HIS A 158 -3.38 14.48 0.42
C HIS A 158 -2.09 13.87 0.95
N THR A 159 -1.30 14.70 1.63
CA THR A 159 -0.09 14.24 2.30
C THR A 159 -0.26 14.30 3.81
N TYR A 160 0.63 13.61 4.51
CA TYR A 160 0.74 13.70 5.97
C TYR A 160 2.20 13.44 6.38
N PRO A 161 2.69 14.08 7.45
CA PRO A 161 3.97 13.70 8.04
C PRO A 161 3.94 12.22 8.45
N LEU A 162 4.95 11.42 8.10
CA LEU A 162 4.97 9.97 8.37
C LEU A 162 4.89 9.68 9.87
N PRO A 163 3.84 9.03 10.42
CA PRO A 163 3.64 8.93 11.88
C PRO A 163 4.57 7.91 12.55
N PHE A 164 5.87 8.18 12.54
CA PHE A 164 6.94 7.32 13.06
C PHE A 164 6.72 6.83 14.49
N ARG A 165 6.02 7.60 15.33
CA ARG A 165 5.61 7.19 16.69
C ARG A 165 4.89 5.84 16.73
N LEU A 166 4.24 5.44 15.64
CA LEU A 166 3.47 4.20 15.55
C LEU A 166 4.36 2.96 15.29
N TRP A 167 5.59 3.14 14.81
CA TRP A 167 6.43 2.01 14.38
C TRP A 167 7.94 2.16 14.63
N ALA A 168 8.44 3.30 15.11
CA ALA A 168 9.88 3.50 15.28
C ALA A 168 10.50 2.44 16.21
N SER A 169 9.83 2.09 17.32
CA SER A 169 10.31 1.03 18.22
C SER A 169 10.38 -0.35 17.54
N LYS A 170 9.51 -0.59 16.54
CA LYS A 170 9.42 -1.87 15.81
C LYS A 170 10.63 -2.16 14.94
N TYR A 171 11.44 -1.17 14.58
CA TYR A 171 12.72 -1.46 13.92
C TYR A 171 13.72 -2.14 14.87
N ARG A 172 13.61 -1.93 16.19
CA ARG A 172 14.48 -2.54 17.20
C ARG A 172 13.86 -3.78 17.83
N GLU A 173 12.57 -3.71 18.15
CA GLU A 173 11.82 -4.76 18.87
C GLU A 173 11.21 -5.80 17.94
N GLY A 174 10.97 -5.43 16.68
CA GLY A 174 10.19 -6.20 15.72
C GLY A 174 8.68 -6.13 15.95
N GLN A 175 7.95 -6.75 15.04
CA GLN A 175 6.49 -6.83 15.02
C GLN A 175 6.03 -8.24 15.42
N ALA A 176 5.09 -8.30 16.35
CA ALA A 176 4.39 -9.55 16.62
C ALA A 176 3.32 -9.81 15.56
N LEU A 177 3.18 -11.06 15.14
CA LEU A 177 2.21 -11.51 14.17
C LEU A 177 1.28 -12.56 14.78
N VAL A 178 0.00 -12.50 14.42
CA VAL A 178 -1.01 -13.48 14.82
C VAL A 178 -1.80 -13.90 13.60
N VAL A 179 -1.97 -15.20 13.38
CA VAL A 179 -2.86 -15.68 12.32
C VAL A 179 -4.30 -15.42 12.75
N ALA A 180 -5.03 -14.62 11.97
CA ALA A 180 -6.43 -14.32 12.23
C ALA A 180 -7.35 -15.42 11.69
N SER A 181 -8.50 -15.61 12.33
CA SER A 181 -9.59 -16.44 11.81
C SER A 181 -10.30 -15.79 10.62
N VAL A 182 -10.22 -14.46 10.50
CA VAL A 182 -10.71 -13.70 9.34
C VAL A 182 -9.82 -13.97 8.13
N LEU A 183 -10.41 -14.53 7.08
CA LEU A 183 -9.70 -14.85 5.84
C LEU A 183 -9.53 -13.61 4.93
N GLN A 184 -8.55 -13.70 4.05
CA GLN A 184 -8.40 -12.80 2.93
C GLN A 184 -9.62 -12.89 2.00
N VAL A 185 -9.99 -11.77 1.37
CA VAL A 185 -11.04 -11.77 0.35
C VAL A 185 -10.57 -12.56 -0.88
N PRO A 186 -11.30 -13.63 -1.28
CA PRO A 186 -10.88 -14.46 -2.40
C PRO A 186 -10.86 -13.71 -3.73
N ASN A 187 -9.96 -14.11 -4.64
CA ASN A 187 -9.81 -13.51 -5.97
C ASN A 187 -11.08 -13.53 -6.84
N ARG A 188 -12.02 -14.45 -6.55
CA ARG A 188 -13.34 -14.49 -7.21
C ARG A 188 -14.26 -13.32 -6.84
N CYS A 189 -13.98 -12.62 -5.74
CA CYS A 189 -14.71 -11.42 -5.35
C CYS A 189 -14.13 -10.20 -6.08
N TRP A 190 -12.80 -10.02 -5.98
CA TRP A 190 -12.02 -9.05 -6.73
C TRP A 190 -10.55 -9.47 -6.74
N PRO A 191 -9.71 -8.99 -7.69
CA PRO A 191 -8.30 -9.34 -7.74
C PRO A 191 -7.55 -8.91 -6.46
N ALA A 192 -6.70 -9.78 -5.90
CA ALA A 192 -5.83 -9.44 -4.76
C ALA A 192 -4.84 -8.30 -5.08
N GLU A 193 -4.56 -8.07 -6.36
CA GLU A 193 -3.70 -6.99 -6.82
C GLU A 193 -4.40 -5.63 -6.85
N LEU A 194 -5.73 -5.58 -6.72
CA LEU A 194 -6.50 -4.34 -6.63
C LEU A 194 -6.20 -3.63 -5.31
N LYS A 195 -5.58 -2.46 -5.38
CA LYS A 195 -5.36 -1.63 -4.20
C LYS A 195 -6.59 -0.74 -3.94
N CYS A 196 -7.38 -1.06 -2.92
CA CYS A 196 -8.61 -0.35 -2.60
C CYS A 196 -8.78 -0.04 -1.09
N ARG A 197 -9.84 0.72 -0.75
CA ARG A 197 -10.23 1.04 0.65
C ARG A 197 -11.34 0.13 1.21
N SER A 198 -11.81 -0.87 0.47
CA SER A 198 -12.70 -1.94 0.99
C SER A 198 -11.94 -2.92 1.89
N ARG A 199 -11.73 -2.53 3.16
CA ARG A 199 -10.75 -3.17 4.06
C ARG A 199 -11.33 -3.67 5.39
N MET A 200 -12.63 -3.99 5.42
CA MET A 200 -13.29 -4.49 6.63
C MET A 200 -12.65 -5.78 7.18
N HIS A 201 -12.28 -6.72 6.29
CA HIS A 201 -11.60 -7.96 6.68
C HIS A 201 -10.27 -7.68 7.41
N TYR A 202 -9.45 -6.75 6.92
CA TYR A 202 -8.23 -6.33 7.61
C TYR A 202 -8.49 -5.69 8.97
N PHE A 203 -9.53 -4.83 9.07
CA PHE A 203 -9.90 -4.21 10.33
C PHE A 203 -10.32 -5.24 11.39
N LEU A 204 -11.18 -6.20 11.00
CA LEU A 204 -11.61 -7.27 11.89
C LEU A 204 -10.45 -8.19 12.29
N ALA A 205 -9.57 -8.52 11.35
CA ALA A 205 -8.40 -9.34 11.59
C ALA A 205 -7.44 -8.68 12.60
N ASP A 206 -7.11 -7.39 12.43
CA ASP A 206 -6.24 -6.67 13.36
C ASP A 206 -6.87 -6.55 14.76
N GLN A 207 -8.20 -6.36 14.84
CA GLN A 207 -8.92 -6.38 16.13
C GLN A 207 -8.86 -7.75 16.80
N GLU A 208 -8.94 -8.84 16.05
CA GLU A 208 -8.74 -10.19 16.59
C GLU A 208 -7.30 -10.40 17.09
N ALA A 209 -6.31 -10.02 16.28
CA ALA A 209 -4.90 -10.11 16.63
C ALA A 209 -4.59 -9.33 17.91
N ALA A 210 -5.08 -8.10 18.03
CA ALA A 210 -4.87 -7.25 19.21
C ALA A 210 -5.48 -7.82 20.50
N ARG A 211 -6.57 -8.59 20.42
CA ARG A 211 -7.15 -9.29 21.58
C ARG A 211 -6.32 -10.48 22.01
N ARG A 212 -5.63 -11.14 21.07
CA ARG A 212 -4.78 -12.30 21.33
C ARG A 212 -3.40 -11.90 21.85
N GLU A 213 -2.85 -10.82 21.30
CA GLU A 213 -1.55 -10.29 21.70
C GLU A 213 -1.50 -8.77 21.47
N THR A 214 -1.25 -8.01 22.55
CA THR A 214 -1.18 -6.55 22.49
C THR A 214 -0.12 -6.09 21.50
N GLY A 215 -0.54 -5.26 20.54
CA GLY A 215 0.35 -4.70 19.52
C GLY A 215 0.74 -5.67 18.41
N ALA A 216 0.17 -6.88 18.37
CA ALA A 216 0.31 -7.79 17.25
C ALA A 216 -0.47 -7.30 16.02
N ARG A 217 -0.02 -7.74 14.86
CA ARG A 217 -0.65 -7.50 13.56
C ARG A 217 -1.18 -8.80 13.01
N ALA A 218 -2.33 -8.75 12.35
CA ALA A 218 -2.92 -9.94 11.77
C ALA A 218 -2.15 -10.41 10.53
N ILE A 219 -2.06 -11.74 10.38
CA ILE A 219 -1.75 -12.46 9.15
C ILE A 219 -3.07 -13.06 8.66
N LEU A 220 -3.44 -12.77 7.42
CA LEU A 220 -4.63 -13.34 6.80
C LEU A 220 -4.23 -14.49 5.88
N LEU A 221 -5.01 -15.57 5.94
CA LEU A 221 -4.85 -16.70 5.04
C LEU A 221 -5.84 -16.61 3.88
N ASP A 222 -5.50 -17.22 2.75
CA ASP A 222 -6.47 -17.52 1.71
C ASP A 222 -7.35 -18.72 2.09
N GLU A 223 -8.30 -19.07 1.22
CA GLU A 223 -9.21 -20.20 1.42
C GLU A 223 -8.53 -21.58 1.35
N HIS A 224 -7.27 -21.62 0.94
CA HIS A 224 -6.44 -22.83 0.88
C HIS A 224 -5.47 -22.94 2.07
N GLY A 225 -5.51 -21.98 3.00
CA GLY A 225 -4.64 -21.95 4.17
C GLY A 225 -3.24 -21.39 3.91
N HIS A 226 -3.01 -20.75 2.76
CA HIS A 226 -1.75 -20.07 2.47
C HIS A 226 -1.73 -18.66 3.04
N VAL A 227 -0.55 -18.22 3.47
CA VAL A 227 -0.28 -16.86 3.93
C VAL A 227 -0.38 -15.89 2.76
N THR A 228 -1.17 -14.84 2.95
CA THR A 228 -1.33 -13.75 1.99
C THR A 228 -0.49 -12.54 2.42
N GLU A 229 -1.12 -11.59 3.10
CA GLU A 229 -0.50 -10.36 3.60
C GLU A 229 -1.00 -10.04 5.02
N THR A 230 -0.40 -9.01 5.60
CA THR A 230 -0.97 -8.36 6.79
C THR A 230 -1.93 -7.25 6.37
N SER A 231 -2.61 -6.62 7.33
CA SER A 231 -3.49 -5.48 7.06
C SER A 231 -2.84 -4.32 6.30
N THR A 232 -1.50 -4.17 6.35
CA THR A 232 -0.81 -3.00 5.77
C THR A 232 0.55 -3.33 5.12
N ALA A 233 0.93 -4.59 5.02
CA ALA A 233 2.25 -5.01 4.51
C ALA A 233 2.23 -6.41 3.91
N ASN A 234 3.02 -6.64 2.85
CA ASN A 234 3.31 -7.98 2.37
C ASN A 234 4.22 -8.73 3.36
N VAL A 235 4.19 -10.06 3.30
CA VAL A 235 4.97 -10.97 4.16
C VAL A 235 5.98 -11.71 3.31
N LEU A 236 7.24 -11.76 3.76
CA LEU A 236 8.31 -12.55 3.17
C LEU A 236 8.94 -13.40 4.28
N VAL A 237 9.43 -14.59 3.94
CA VAL A 237 10.19 -15.46 4.85
C VAL A 237 11.61 -15.63 4.34
N TYR A 238 12.56 -15.73 5.25
CA TYR A 238 13.95 -16.03 4.95
C TYR A 238 14.41 -17.29 5.68
N THR A 239 15.12 -18.14 4.96
CA THR A 239 15.91 -19.26 5.50
C THR A 239 17.25 -19.31 4.79
N ARG A 240 18.31 -19.82 5.42
CA ARG A 240 19.61 -20.00 4.74
C ARG A 240 19.53 -20.95 3.54
N GLU A 241 18.65 -21.93 3.59
CA GLU A 241 18.49 -22.92 2.52
C GLU A 241 17.80 -22.34 1.28
N GLN A 242 16.73 -21.56 1.46
CA GLN A 242 15.89 -21.08 0.35
C GLN A 242 16.14 -19.62 -0.04
N GLY A 243 16.88 -18.87 0.78
CA GLY A 243 16.98 -17.43 0.66
C GLY A 243 15.67 -16.74 1.05
N LEU A 244 15.36 -15.62 0.38
CA LEU A 244 14.17 -14.82 0.61
C LEU A 244 13.01 -15.29 -0.27
N VAL A 245 11.90 -15.67 0.35
CA VAL A 245 10.73 -16.24 -0.32
C VAL A 245 9.49 -15.41 -0.01
N GLY A 246 8.68 -15.11 -1.03
CA GLY A 246 7.39 -14.45 -0.87
C GLY A 246 6.23 -15.21 -1.53
N PRO A 247 4.98 -14.81 -1.26
CA PRO A 247 3.82 -15.30 -1.98
C PRO A 247 3.92 -15.03 -3.49
N PRO A 248 3.32 -15.88 -4.36
CA PRO A 248 3.32 -15.67 -5.81
C PRO A 248 2.58 -14.38 -6.24
N ALA A 249 2.89 -13.89 -7.44
CA ALA A 249 2.10 -12.82 -8.06
C ALA A 249 0.64 -13.27 -8.26
N GLY A 250 -0.30 -12.33 -8.25
CA GLY A 250 -1.74 -12.62 -8.34
C GLY A 250 -2.40 -13.12 -7.06
N THR A 251 -1.66 -13.51 -6.01
CA THR A 251 -2.25 -13.99 -4.74
C THR A 251 -2.27 -12.94 -3.63
N VAL A 252 -1.56 -11.84 -3.81
CA VAL A 252 -1.42 -10.72 -2.87
C VAL A 252 -1.26 -9.41 -3.63
N LEU A 253 -1.39 -8.27 -2.95
CA LEU A 253 -1.03 -7.00 -3.56
C LEU A 253 0.42 -7.02 -4.09
N ARG A 254 0.62 -6.60 -5.35
CA ARG A 254 1.96 -6.39 -5.95
C ARG A 254 2.71 -5.27 -5.26
N GLY A 255 3.30 -5.56 -4.12
CA GLY A 255 4.00 -4.60 -3.26
C GLY A 255 5.23 -3.98 -3.93
N ILE A 256 5.25 -2.65 -4.04
CA ILE A 256 6.44 -1.92 -4.52
C ILE A 256 7.58 -2.00 -3.50
N SER A 257 7.25 -2.00 -2.21
CA SER A 257 8.22 -2.30 -1.14
C SER A 257 8.75 -3.72 -1.22
N ALA A 258 7.88 -4.73 -1.40
CA ALA A 258 8.32 -6.12 -1.60
C ALA A 258 9.25 -6.25 -2.81
N SER A 259 8.89 -5.64 -3.94
CA SER A 259 9.71 -5.60 -5.15
C SER A 259 11.07 -4.94 -4.92
N THR A 260 11.11 -3.87 -4.11
CA THR A 260 12.35 -3.19 -3.74
C THR A 260 13.24 -4.09 -2.88
N VAL A 261 12.66 -4.82 -1.93
CA VAL A 261 13.39 -5.75 -1.06
C VAL A 261 13.93 -6.94 -1.84
N PHE A 262 13.16 -7.49 -2.79
CA PHE A 262 13.68 -8.53 -3.69
C PHE A 262 14.86 -8.05 -4.53
N GLN A 263 14.81 -6.81 -5.05
CA GLN A 263 15.94 -6.20 -5.77
C GLN A 263 17.18 -6.05 -4.87
N LEU A 264 16.99 -5.52 -3.65
CA LEU A 264 18.08 -5.38 -2.66
C LEU A 264 18.68 -6.73 -2.26
N ALA A 265 17.83 -7.75 -2.09
CA ALA A 265 18.28 -9.11 -1.77
C ALA A 265 19.12 -9.71 -2.90
N ALA A 266 18.68 -9.58 -4.15
CA ALA A 266 19.44 -10.04 -5.31
C ALA A 266 20.80 -9.32 -5.43
N GLU A 267 20.85 -8.01 -5.22
CA GLU A 267 22.10 -7.23 -5.19
C GLU A 267 23.04 -7.65 -4.06
N ALA A 268 22.49 -8.07 -2.92
CA ALA A 268 23.25 -8.62 -1.79
C ALA A 268 23.64 -10.10 -1.95
N GLY A 269 23.32 -10.73 -3.09
CA GLY A 269 23.60 -12.15 -3.33
C GLY A 269 22.72 -13.11 -2.54
N ILE A 270 21.58 -12.65 -2.02
CA ILE A 270 20.58 -13.49 -1.35
C ILE A 270 19.64 -14.06 -2.41
N PRO A 271 19.54 -15.39 -2.55
CA PRO A 271 18.59 -16.01 -3.49
C PRO A 271 17.17 -15.56 -3.21
N THR A 272 16.39 -15.33 -4.26
CA THR A 272 14.99 -14.91 -4.14
C THR A 272 14.07 -15.84 -4.92
N SER A 273 12.94 -16.21 -4.34
CA SER A 273 11.92 -17.00 -5.04
C SER A 273 10.51 -16.66 -4.58
N THR A 274 9.52 -17.18 -5.29
CA THR A 274 8.11 -17.07 -4.89
C THR A 274 7.45 -18.44 -4.88
N ARG A 275 6.69 -18.74 -3.83
CA ARG A 275 5.84 -19.93 -3.72
C ARG A 275 4.73 -19.66 -2.70
N PRO A 276 3.63 -20.43 -2.70
CA PRO A 276 2.69 -20.40 -1.60
C PRO A 276 3.43 -20.63 -0.26
N LEU A 277 3.12 -19.77 0.70
CA LEU A 277 3.63 -19.85 2.07
C LEU A 277 2.51 -20.35 2.98
N THR A 278 2.86 -21.07 4.04
CA THR A 278 1.95 -21.59 5.05
C THR A 278 2.30 -21.00 6.42
N PRO A 279 1.40 -21.06 7.41
CA PRO A 279 1.77 -20.72 8.79
C PRO A 279 3.00 -21.48 9.32
N ALA A 280 3.22 -22.72 8.86
CA ALA A 280 4.39 -23.50 9.22
C ALA A 280 5.70 -22.91 8.65
N ASP A 281 5.66 -22.30 7.46
CA ASP A 281 6.80 -21.58 6.91
C ASP A 281 7.18 -20.39 7.78
N LEU A 282 6.20 -19.62 8.26
CA LEU A 282 6.46 -18.48 9.17
C LEU A 282 7.01 -18.96 10.52
N ALA A 283 6.48 -20.06 11.05
CA ALA A 283 6.91 -20.62 12.33
C ALA A 283 8.32 -21.24 12.30
N SER A 284 8.78 -21.68 11.13
CA SER A 284 10.10 -22.31 10.93
C SER A 284 11.14 -21.38 10.30
N ALA A 285 10.73 -20.19 9.85
CA ALA A 285 11.62 -19.21 9.26
C ALA A 285 12.70 -18.72 10.24
N GLU A 286 13.88 -18.43 9.70
CA GLU A 286 14.94 -17.77 10.47
C GLU A 286 14.63 -16.28 10.66
N GLU A 287 14.05 -15.64 9.64
CA GLU A 287 13.51 -14.29 9.72
C GLU A 287 12.19 -14.21 8.95
N VAL A 288 11.23 -13.47 9.48
CA VAL A 288 10.02 -13.07 8.77
C VAL A 288 10.09 -11.56 8.56
N LEU A 289 9.91 -11.10 7.32
CA LEU A 289 10.02 -9.71 6.92
C LEU A 289 8.68 -9.17 6.44
N LEU A 290 8.34 -7.96 6.87
CA LEU A 290 7.16 -7.23 6.45
C LEU A 290 7.57 -6.04 5.58
N THR A 291 6.91 -5.86 4.44
CA THR A 291 7.23 -4.77 3.52
C THR A 291 6.03 -3.86 3.28
N SER A 292 6.22 -2.56 3.46
CA SER A 292 5.17 -1.55 3.25
C SER A 292 5.77 -0.22 2.83
N THR A 293 5.00 0.65 2.20
CA THR A 293 5.49 1.96 1.78
C THR A 293 5.95 2.82 2.96
N PRO A 294 5.15 3.05 4.03
CA PRO A 294 5.49 4.07 5.03
C PRO A 294 6.73 3.74 5.88
N TRP A 295 7.00 2.47 6.14
CA TRP A 295 8.12 2.02 6.99
C TRP A 295 9.11 1.11 6.27
N CYS A 296 9.01 1.00 4.94
CA CYS A 296 9.93 0.23 4.08
C CYS A 296 9.92 -1.28 4.39
N LEU A 297 10.71 -1.67 5.39
CA LEU A 297 10.99 -3.03 5.80
C LEU A 297 10.93 -3.12 7.33
N MET A 298 10.31 -4.16 7.86
CA MET A 298 10.20 -4.42 9.29
C MET A 298 10.39 -5.92 9.56
N ALA A 299 11.09 -6.28 10.64
CA ALA A 299 11.19 -7.67 11.07
C ALA A 299 9.98 -8.06 11.89
N ALA A 300 9.44 -9.26 11.66
CA ALA A 300 8.55 -9.90 12.60
C ALA A 300 9.36 -10.84 13.51
N THR A 301 9.31 -10.57 14.81
CA THR A 301 10.11 -11.25 15.83
C THR A 301 9.31 -12.26 16.64
N ARG A 302 7.98 -12.21 16.54
CA ARG A 302 7.07 -13.17 17.14
C ARG A 302 5.96 -13.55 16.19
N PHE A 303 5.55 -14.81 16.24
CA PHE A 303 4.46 -15.38 15.47
C PHE A 303 3.62 -16.31 16.36
N ASP A 304 2.34 -16.02 16.51
CA ASP A 304 1.39 -16.73 17.39
C ASP A 304 1.96 -17.00 18.79
N GLY A 305 2.53 -15.95 19.40
CA GLY A 305 3.09 -15.99 20.74
C GLY A 305 4.48 -16.63 20.87
N ARG A 306 5.05 -17.20 19.79
CA ARG A 306 6.38 -17.82 19.77
C ARG A 306 7.41 -16.92 19.09
N PRO A 307 8.70 -16.97 19.48
CA PRO A 307 9.73 -16.24 18.76
C PRO A 307 9.90 -16.76 17.33
N VAL A 308 10.15 -15.85 16.39
CA VAL A 308 10.64 -16.17 15.04
C VAL A 308 12.17 -16.16 15.10
N GLY A 309 12.83 -17.22 14.66
CA GLY A 309 14.29 -17.34 14.77
C GLY A 309 14.79 -17.11 16.20
N SER A 310 15.62 -16.07 16.38
CA SER A 310 16.14 -15.67 17.70
C SER A 310 15.20 -14.80 18.53
N GLY A 311 14.03 -14.41 18.01
CA GLY A 311 13.12 -13.47 18.66
C GLY A 311 13.53 -12.00 18.57
N GLU A 312 14.52 -11.68 17.74
CA GLU A 312 15.11 -10.35 17.57
C GLU A 312 15.25 -10.02 16.08
N PRO A 313 15.24 -8.75 15.64
CA PRO A 313 15.46 -8.43 14.24
C PRO A 313 16.80 -8.96 13.75
N GLY A 314 16.78 -9.81 12.72
CA GLY A 314 17.92 -10.60 12.30
C GLY A 314 18.90 -9.87 11.36
N PRO A 315 20.00 -10.54 10.99
CA PRO A 315 21.03 -9.96 10.13
C PRO A 315 20.54 -9.62 8.72
N VAL A 316 19.63 -10.41 8.13
CA VAL A 316 19.11 -10.16 6.78
C VAL A 316 18.25 -8.90 6.78
N PHE A 317 17.36 -8.76 7.76
CA PHE A 317 16.61 -7.52 7.98
C PHE A 317 17.54 -6.30 8.07
N ARG A 318 18.57 -6.35 8.92
CA ARG A 318 19.50 -5.23 9.12
C ARG A 318 20.26 -4.88 7.85
N ALA A 319 20.76 -5.89 7.13
CA ALA A 319 21.48 -5.70 5.88
C ALA A 319 20.59 -5.06 4.81
N LEU A 320 19.36 -5.55 4.63
CA LEU A 320 18.42 -5.05 3.63
C LEU A 320 17.91 -3.65 3.99
N LEU A 321 17.66 -3.36 5.27
CA LEU A 321 17.27 -2.01 5.71
C LEU A 321 18.42 -1.01 5.49
N ALA A 322 19.66 -1.39 5.81
CA ALA A 322 20.83 -0.56 5.55
C ALA A 322 21.04 -0.30 4.05
N ALA A 323 20.90 -1.33 3.21
CA ALA A 323 20.97 -1.19 1.76
C ALA A 323 19.84 -0.29 1.21
N TRP A 324 18.64 -0.38 1.79
CA TRP A 324 17.55 0.54 1.45
C TRP A 324 17.91 1.98 1.85
N SER A 325 18.38 2.21 3.07
CA SER A 325 18.82 3.54 3.54
C SER A 325 19.86 4.16 2.60
N GLN A 326 20.85 3.37 2.16
CA GLN A 326 21.85 3.80 1.18
C GLN A 326 21.21 4.18 -0.16
N ARG A 327 20.30 3.34 -0.68
CA ARG A 327 19.62 3.59 -1.96
C ARG A 327 18.83 4.89 -1.98
N VAL A 328 18.19 5.25 -0.87
CA VAL A 328 17.35 6.46 -0.78
C VAL A 328 18.10 7.67 -0.21
N GLY A 329 19.34 7.51 0.22
CA GLY A 329 20.16 8.57 0.81
C GLY A 329 19.64 9.08 2.16
N VAL A 330 18.85 8.28 2.87
CA VAL A 330 18.27 8.62 4.18
C VAL A 330 18.50 7.45 5.12
N ASP A 331 19.04 7.70 6.32
CA ASP A 331 19.04 6.70 7.39
C ASP A 331 17.61 6.53 7.91
N ILE A 332 16.93 5.49 7.44
CA ILE A 332 15.52 5.22 7.71
C ILE A 332 15.27 5.03 9.22
N LEU A 333 16.20 4.37 9.92
CA LEU A 333 16.08 4.11 11.36
C LEU A 333 16.28 5.41 12.14
N ALA A 334 17.36 6.13 11.86
CA ALA A 334 17.64 7.39 12.56
C ALA A 334 16.54 8.44 12.31
N GLN A 335 16.01 8.52 11.09
CA GLN A 335 14.86 9.37 10.76
C GLN A 335 13.65 8.99 11.62
N ALA A 336 13.30 7.70 11.65
CA ALA A 336 12.14 7.24 12.39
C ALA A 336 12.25 7.53 13.89
N GLU A 337 13.42 7.30 14.48
CA GLU A 337 13.68 7.58 15.88
C GLU A 337 13.62 9.09 16.20
N ARG A 338 14.23 9.91 15.34
CA ARG A 338 14.22 11.37 15.49
C ARG A 338 12.80 11.95 15.47
N PHE A 339 11.95 11.47 14.56
CA PHE A 339 10.60 12.01 14.38
C PHE A 339 9.50 11.23 15.11
N ALA A 340 9.83 10.18 15.86
CA ALA A 340 8.88 9.48 16.72
C ALA A 340 8.36 10.32 17.88
N VAL A 341 9.16 11.29 18.37
CA VAL A 341 8.83 12.11 19.55
C VAL A 341 8.00 13.36 19.22
N ARG A 342 7.72 13.62 17.94
CA ARG A 342 6.95 14.80 17.54
C ARG A 342 5.51 14.71 18.05
N LYS A 343 4.99 15.82 18.57
CA LYS A 343 3.56 15.91 18.92
C LYS A 343 2.73 15.76 17.62
N PRO A 344 1.57 15.09 17.66
CA PRO A 344 0.63 15.12 16.55
C PRO A 344 0.30 16.59 16.23
N ALA A 345 0.30 16.92 14.94
CA ALA A 345 -0.14 18.22 14.44
C ALA A 345 -1.65 18.39 14.61
#